data_AF-A0A1V5IPG8-F1
#
_entry.id   AF-A0A1V5IPG8-F1
#
_cell.length_a   1.000
_cell.length_b   1.000
_cell.length_c   1.000
_cell.angle_alpha   90.00
_cell.angle_beta   90.00
_cell.angle_gamma   90.00
#
_symmetry.space_group_name_H-M   'P 1'
#
loop_
_entity.id
_entity.type
_entity.pdbx_description
1 polymer ?
#
loop_
_entity_poly.entity_id
_entity_poly.type
_entity_poly.pdbx_seq_one_letter_code
_entity_poly.pdbx_strand_id
1 'polypeptide(L)'
;MCAAQELPCHSRFQVVCAGTPAWATDARGAVYRFDGLVFSRRRLRDRTFHLVPSWQTPPYGWLHPSECPCGVWGSAPLPAPAGHPARAPAGPPAPAPSRAA
;
A
#
# COMPACT_ATOMS: atom_id res chain seq x y z
N MET A 1 -21.07 15.66 -1.61
CA MET A 1 -21.75 14.49 -1.04
C MET A 1 -21.37 13.29 -1.89
N CYS A 2 -20.43 12.45 -1.45
CA CYS A 2 -20.08 11.23 -2.20
C CYS A 2 -21.10 10.15 -1.83
N ALA A 3 -21.72 9.54 -2.85
CA ALA A 3 -22.68 8.46 -2.67
C ALA A 3 -21.99 7.24 -2.05
N ALA A 4 -22.54 6.81 -0.92
CA ALA A 4 -22.14 5.64 -0.16
C ALA A 4 -22.43 4.34 -0.94
N GLN A 5 -21.49 3.91 -1.78
CA GLN A 5 -21.25 2.49 -1.93
C GLN A 5 -20.31 2.11 -0.78
N GLU A 6 -20.86 1.40 0.22
CA GLU A 6 -20.16 0.95 1.42
C GLU A 6 -19.03 0.00 1.05
N LEU A 7 -17.86 0.55 0.68
CA LEU A 7 -16.62 -0.20 0.70
C LEU A 7 -16.44 -0.72 2.12
N PRO A 8 -16.38 -2.04 2.36
CA PRO A 8 -16.30 -2.56 3.72
C PRO A 8 -14.96 -2.14 4.30
N CYS A 9 -15.06 -1.27 5.30
CA CYS A 9 -13.94 -0.68 5.99
C CYS A 9 -13.65 -1.50 7.25
N HIS A 10 -12.41 -1.95 7.42
CA HIS A 10 -12.00 -2.69 8.61
C HIS A 10 -11.58 -1.76 9.74
N SER A 11 -11.68 -2.27 10.97
CA SER A 11 -11.05 -1.68 12.13
C SER A 11 -9.54 -1.93 12.13
N ARG A 12 -8.78 -1.05 12.78
CA ARG A 12 -7.34 -1.25 13.01
C ARG A 12 -7.04 -2.58 13.68
N PHE A 13 -7.90 -3.01 14.61
CA PHE A 13 -7.74 -4.29 15.30
C PHE A 13 -7.84 -5.47 14.33
N GLN A 14 -8.87 -5.51 13.47
CA GLN A 14 -9.03 -6.56 12.47
C GLN A 14 -7.83 -6.64 11.52
N VAL A 15 -7.32 -5.49 11.07
CA VAL A 15 -6.12 -5.41 10.23
C VAL A 15 -4.90 -6.02 10.91
N VAL A 16 -4.67 -5.69 12.18
CA VAL A 16 -3.54 -6.23 12.96
C VAL A 16 -3.68 -7.73 13.14
N CYS A 17 -4.88 -8.21 13.49
CA CYS A 17 -5.15 -9.64 13.64
C CYS A 17 -4.99 -10.40 12.32
N ALA A 18 -5.37 -9.80 11.20
CA ALA A 18 -5.19 -10.39 9.87
C ALA A 18 -3.72 -10.45 9.45
N GLY A 19 -2.83 -9.63 10.03
CA GLY A 19 -1.42 -9.55 9.68
C GLY A 19 -1.15 -9.21 8.21
N THR A 20 -2.17 -8.76 7.49
CA THR A 20 -2.12 -8.51 6.04
C THR A 20 -1.98 -7.02 5.79
N PRO A 21 -1.21 -6.58 4.78
CA PRO A 21 -1.11 -5.18 4.44
C PRO A 21 -2.47 -4.51 4.29
N ALA A 22 -2.56 -3.25 4.72
CA ALA A 22 -3.79 -2.46 4.62
C ALA A 22 -3.48 -0.97 4.49
N TRP A 23 -4.45 -0.22 3.97
CA TRP A 23 -4.36 1.23 3.80
C TRP A 23 -5.58 1.94 4.36
N ALA A 24 -5.39 3.15 4.85
CA ALA A 24 -6.48 4.04 5.23
C ALA A 24 -6.12 5.47 4.82
N THR A 25 -7.14 6.30 4.60
CA THR A 25 -6.96 7.73 4.31
C THR A 25 -7.82 8.54 5.28
N ASP A 26 -7.27 9.59 5.87
CA ASP A 26 -8.06 10.50 6.71
C ASP A 26 -8.70 11.64 5.91
N ALA A 27 -9.61 12.39 6.54
CA ALA A 27 -10.30 13.51 5.92
C ALA A 27 -9.35 14.65 5.46
N ARG A 28 -8.09 14.65 5.92
CA ARG A 28 -7.06 15.62 5.54
C ARG A 28 -6.18 15.10 4.39
N GLY A 29 -6.47 13.90 3.88
CA GLY A 29 -5.74 13.27 2.79
C GLY A 29 -4.40 12.65 3.20
N ALA A 30 -4.14 12.45 4.50
CA ALA A 30 -2.98 11.66 4.91
C ALA A 30 -3.25 10.18 4.66
N VAL A 31 -2.28 9.49 4.06
CA VAL A 31 -2.35 8.06 3.76
C VAL A 31 -1.61 7.30 4.85
N TYR A 32 -2.29 6.32 5.42
CA TYR A 32 -1.77 5.37 6.39
C TYR A 32 -1.59 4.03 5.71
N ARG A 33 -0.52 3.32 6.07
CA ARG A 33 -0.22 1.96 5.62
C ARG A 33 0.14 1.11 6.82
N PHE A 34 -0.44 -0.07 6.88
CA PHE A 34 0.03 -1.20 7.66
C PHE A 34 0.66 -2.19 6.69
N ASP A 35 1.86 -2.70 6.97
CA ASP A 35 2.56 -3.64 6.08
C ASP A 35 2.52 -5.10 6.57
N GLY A 36 1.75 -5.36 7.62
CA GLY A 36 1.71 -6.66 8.32
C GLY A 36 2.45 -6.63 9.66
N LEU A 37 3.28 -5.61 9.91
CA LEU A 37 4.03 -5.48 11.17
C LEU A 37 3.94 -4.08 11.77
N VAL A 38 4.16 -3.05 10.95
CA VAL A 38 4.26 -1.66 11.41
C VAL A 38 3.28 -0.75 10.70
N PHE A 39 2.95 0.35 11.39
CA PHE A 39 2.18 1.44 10.83
C PHE A 39 3.09 2.54 10.31
N SER A 40 2.74 3.08 9.16
CA SER A 40 3.39 4.26 8.59
C SER A 40 2.37 5.25 8.04
N ARG A 41 2.75 6.53 8.00
CA ARG A 41 1.93 7.63 7.51
C ARG A 41 2.71 8.47 6.51
N ARG A 42 2.03 8.92 5.46
CA ARG A 42 2.51 9.92 4.51
C ARG A 42 1.47 11.01 4.36
N ARG A 43 1.83 12.28 4.58
CA ARG A 43 0.93 13.40 4.27
C ARG A 43 0.97 13.67 2.77
N LEU A 44 -0.04 14.35 2.25
CA LEU A 44 -0.16 14.65 0.81
C LEU A 44 1.08 15.32 0.20
N ARG A 45 1.77 16.17 0.97
CA ARG A 45 2.98 16.89 0.53
C ARG A 45 4.28 16.13 0.75
N ASP A 46 4.24 15.05 1.52
CA ASP A 46 5.43 14.27 1.87
C ASP A 46 5.69 13.23 0.77
N ARG A 47 6.96 13.08 0.37
CA ARG A 47 7.33 12.04 -0.61
C ARG A 47 7.47 10.66 0.04
N THR A 48 7.71 10.61 1.34
CA THR A 48 8.08 9.41 2.09
C THR A 48 7.07 9.05 3.15
N PHE A 49 6.99 7.76 3.47
CA PHE A 49 6.26 7.26 4.63
C PHE A 49 7.13 7.33 5.88
N HIS A 50 6.53 7.74 7.00
CA HIS A 50 7.17 7.77 8.31
C HIS A 50 6.47 6.77 9.23
N LEU A 51 7.25 6.02 10.03
CA LEU A 51 6.69 5.13 11.04
C LEU A 51 5.88 5.94 12.05
N VAL A 52 4.74 5.39 12.44
CA VAL A 52 3.87 5.99 13.45
C VAL A 52 3.39 4.92 14.44
N PRO A 53 3.21 5.26 15.72
CA PRO A 53 2.54 4.38 16.66
C PRO A 53 1.12 4.05 16.21
N SER A 54 0.62 2.86 16.58
CA SER A 54 -0.74 2.43 16.23
C SER A 54 -1.80 3.43 16.66
N TRP A 55 -1.68 4.03 17.85
CA TRP A 55 -2.64 5.02 18.37
C TRP A 55 -2.74 6.31 17.55
N GLN A 56 -1.77 6.61 16.68
CA GLN A 56 -1.82 7.75 15.75
C GLN A 56 -2.50 7.43 14.42
N THR A 57 -2.93 6.19 14.19
CA THR A 57 -3.59 5.79 12.96
C THR A 57 -5.12 5.76 13.12
N PRO A 58 -5.87 5.80 12.00
CA PRO A 58 -7.33 5.69 12.05
C PRO A 58 -7.78 4.42 12.78
N PRO A 59 -8.81 4.50 13.64
CA PRO A 59 -9.38 3.32 14.29
C PRO A 59 -10.19 2.45 13.33
N TYR A 60 -10.74 3.04 12.25
CA TYR A 60 -11.55 2.41 11.21
C TYR A 60 -11.19 2.99 9.84
N GLY A 61 -11.73 2.41 8.77
CA GLY A 61 -11.50 2.90 7.40
C GLY A 61 -10.35 2.20 6.69
N TRP A 62 -9.92 1.03 7.18
CA TRP A 62 -8.83 0.29 6.57
C TRP A 62 -9.32 -0.64 5.47
N LEU A 63 -8.54 -0.71 4.40
CA LEU A 63 -8.79 -1.53 3.22
C LEU A 63 -7.61 -2.46 3.00
N HIS A 64 -7.89 -3.74 2.83
CA HIS A 64 -6.91 -4.72 2.39
C HIS A 64 -6.75 -4.71 0.85
N PRO A 65 -5.67 -5.29 0.30
CA PRO A 65 -5.60 -5.56 -1.13
C PRO A 65 -6.79 -6.42 -1.57
N SER A 66 -7.20 -6.27 -2.83
CA SER A 66 -8.27 -7.06 -3.44
C SER A 66 -8.04 -8.58 -3.39
N GLU A 67 -6.81 -9.02 -3.19
CA GLU A 67 -6.41 -10.44 -3.12
C GLU A 67 -6.24 -10.94 -1.68
N CYS A 68 -6.74 -10.22 -0.66
CA CYS A 68 -6.58 -10.62 0.75
C CYS A 68 -7.24 -11.99 1.03
N PRO A 69 -6.49 -12.99 1.52
CA PRO A 69 -7.06 -14.29 1.88
C PRO A 69 -7.84 -14.26 3.21
N CYS A 70 -7.86 -13.11 3.90
CA CYS A 70 -8.43 -12.93 5.23
C CYS A 70 -9.95 -13.18 5.32
N GLY A 71 -10.65 -13.39 4.21
CA GLY A 71 -12.10 -13.65 4.18
C GLY A 71 -12.97 -12.45 4.57
N VAL A 72 -12.36 -11.34 4.98
CA VAL A 72 -13.01 -10.06 5.29
C VAL A 72 -12.96 -9.19 4.03
N TRP A 73 -13.72 -9.54 3.00
CA TRP A 73 -13.63 -8.85 1.71
C TRP A 73 -14.47 -7.59 1.66
N GLY A 74 -13.89 -6.53 1.11
CA GLY A 74 -14.49 -5.87 -0.04
C GLY A 74 -13.54 -4.97 -0.80
N SER A 75 -13.76 -5.02 -2.10
CA SER A 75 -12.80 -4.73 -3.13
C SER A 75 -12.85 -3.25 -3.49
N ALA A 76 -11.72 -2.55 -3.34
CA ALA A 76 -11.42 -1.37 -4.14
C ALA A 76 -9.98 -1.47 -4.66
N PRO A 77 -9.71 -0.99 -5.88
CA PRO A 77 -8.35 -0.88 -6.37
C PRO A 77 -7.58 0.09 -5.48
N LEU A 78 -6.39 -0.33 -5.04
CA LEU A 78 -5.46 0.56 -4.34
C LEU A 78 -5.14 1.76 -5.23
N PRO A 79 -5.02 2.99 -4.69
CA PRO A 79 -4.35 4.06 -5.43
C PRO A 79 -2.92 3.59 -5.69
N ALA A 80 -2.55 3.50 -6.97
CA ALA A 80 -1.22 3.07 -7.37
C ALA A 80 -0.18 3.87 -6.56
N PRO A 81 0.82 3.22 -5.94
CA PRO A 81 1.93 3.97 -5.39
C PRO A 81 2.48 4.83 -6.53
N ALA A 82 2.67 6.13 -6.29
CA ALA A 82 3.34 7.01 -7.23
C ALA A 82 4.71 6.37 -7.53
N GLY A 83 4.77 5.67 -8.66
CA GLY A 83 5.90 4.85 -9.02
C GLY A 83 7.11 5.74 -9.13
N HIS A 84 8.17 5.38 -8.42
CA HIS A 84 9.48 5.55 -9.02
C HIS A 84 9.43 4.88 -10.40
N PRO A 85 9.95 5.50 -11.47
CA PRO A 85 10.11 4.77 -12.73
C PRO A 85 10.93 3.52 -12.41
N ALA A 86 10.34 2.35 -12.62
CA ALA A 86 11.05 1.10 -12.57
C ALA A 86 12.20 1.22 -13.57
N ARG A 87 13.44 1.27 -13.08
CA ARG A 87 14.61 1.12 -13.93
C ARG A 87 14.48 -0.25 -14.58
N ALA A 88 14.33 -0.29 -15.90
CA ALA A 88 14.27 -1.53 -16.65
C ALA A 88 15.44 -2.44 -16.22
N PRO A 89 15.22 -3.75 -16.06
CA PRO A 89 16.32 -4.67 -15.83
C PRO A 89 17.33 -4.49 -16.96
N ALA A 90 18.59 -4.23 -16.60
CA ALA A 90 19.67 -4.21 -17.58
C ALA A 90 19.67 -5.59 -18.24
N GLY A 91 19.39 -5.62 -19.54
CA GLY A 91 19.47 -6.83 -20.33
C GLY A 91 20.88 -7.44 -20.22
N PRO A 92 21.02 -8.74 -20.50
CA PRO A 92 22.32 -9.40 -20.44
C PRO A 92 23.31 -8.67 -21.36
N PRO A 93 24.60 -8.58 -20.97
CA PRO A 93 25.62 -7.96 -21.79
C PRO A 93 25.71 -8.67 -23.14
N ALA A 94 25.87 -7.89 -24.21
CA ALA A 94 26.04 -8.41 -25.56
C ALA A 94 27.24 -9.38 -25.62
N PRO A 95 27.15 -10.49 -26.39
CA PRO A 95 28.26 -11.41 -26.55
C PRO A 95 29.44 -10.72 -27.23
N ALA A 96 30.65 -11.00 -26.74
CA ALA A 96 31.90 -10.48 -27.29
C ALA A 96 32.07 -10.88 -28.77
N PRO A 97 32.65 -10.03 -29.63
CA PRO A 97 32.90 -10.38 -31.01
C PRO A 97 33.91 -11.53 -31.09
N SER A 98 33.51 -12.62 -31.73
CA SER A 98 34.38 -13.73 -32.10
C SER A 98 35.47 -13.23 -33.05
N ARG A 99 36.72 -13.21 -32.59
CA ARG A 99 37.88 -13.09 -33.47
C ARG A 99 38.03 -14.40 -34.25
N ALA A 100 37.64 -14.38 -35.52
CA ALA A 100 38.10 -15.38 -36.47
C ALA A 100 39.61 -15.17 -36.69
N ALA A 101 40.35 -16.28 -36.64
CA ALA A 101 41.77 -16.37 -36.95
C ALA A 101 42.02 -16.25 -38.46
#